data_AF-C6HZP6-F1
#
_entry.id   AF-C6HZP6-F1
#
_cell.length_a   1.000
_cell.length_b   1.000
_cell.length_c   1.000
_cell.angle_alpha   90.00
_cell.angle_beta   90.00
_cell.angle_gamma   90.00
#
_symmetry.space_group_name_H-M   'P 1'
#
loop_
_entity.id
_entity.type
_entity.pdbx_description
1 polymer ?
#
loop_
_entity_poly.entity_id
_entity_poly.type
_entity_poly.pdbx_seq_one_letter_code
_entity_poly.pdbx_strand_id
1 'polypeptide(L)'
;MSLLSSQSIDKRDNREKTSISTTPHDSFFKDVFGPGKGHLPSLIPLIDGSLASRIELSSLEYLPGESIAEDLARSTRSDLSASLLISNARIDGGDARIAFIFEHKSFLPHHIHIPLLSLVSALLSRDLREGRKPCPVIPVVLYHGRAPWTLPARLSEALDLSPELAPRLPDFELTLIDLSRFSDETLKEKIAHPEPLVSLSVMKHIFEPPESVLGHFVRLIKTLSPSRDILKRIVDTTLHYISYVKKSHHPQEIRTIFTTFLAEEKMTTVLDLIKEEGIQEGIQMGRDEAITRLLQHSSLSPQQIASILNVDLSRVLSLANSNDSVRDGKTPEP
;
A
#
# COMPACT_ATOMS: atom_id res chain seq x y z
N MET A 1 15.55 -42.08 49.49
CA MET A 1 14.26 -42.19 48.79
C MET A 1 14.30 -41.24 47.59
N SER A 2 14.67 -41.78 46.43
CA SER A 2 13.80 -41.95 45.24
C SER A 2 13.83 -40.68 44.35
N LEU A 3 14.77 -40.59 43.40
CA LEU A 3 14.71 -41.12 42.02
C LEU A 3 13.84 -40.26 41.08
N LEU A 4 14.54 -39.55 40.19
CA LEU A 4 14.34 -39.41 38.75
C LEU A 4 12.92 -39.57 38.18
N SER A 5 12.44 -38.53 37.47
CA SER A 5 11.98 -38.75 36.09
C SER A 5 12.14 -37.48 35.25
N SER A 6 13.15 -37.51 34.38
CA SER A 6 13.25 -36.69 33.19
C SER A 6 12.33 -37.26 32.11
N GLN A 7 11.41 -36.46 31.56
CA GLN A 7 10.86 -36.67 30.23
C GLN A 7 10.79 -35.35 29.48
N SER A 8 11.68 -35.23 28.49
CA SER A 8 11.59 -34.30 27.36
C SER A 8 10.74 -34.99 26.29
N ILE A 9 9.62 -34.40 25.85
CA ILE A 9 9.06 -34.62 24.50
C ILE A 9 8.39 -33.32 24.02
N ASP A 10 9.11 -32.62 23.14
CA ASP A 10 8.66 -32.07 21.85
C ASP A 10 7.18 -31.62 21.78
N LYS A 11 6.90 -30.37 22.18
CA LYS A 11 5.79 -29.60 21.59
C LYS A 11 6.38 -28.63 20.58
N ARG A 12 6.44 -29.09 19.33
CA ARG A 12 6.44 -28.22 18.15
C ARG A 12 5.18 -27.36 18.23
N ASP A 13 5.31 -26.21 18.87
CA ASP A 13 4.32 -25.15 18.81
C ASP A 13 4.45 -24.56 17.40
N ASN A 14 3.67 -25.14 16.50
CA ASN A 14 3.39 -24.67 15.15
C ASN A 14 2.71 -23.30 15.28
N ARG A 15 3.48 -22.28 15.68
CA ARG A 15 3.02 -20.90 15.68
C ARG A 15 2.87 -20.50 14.23
N GLU A 16 1.62 -20.57 13.81
CA GLU A 16 1.06 -19.91 12.64
C GLU A 16 1.86 -18.65 12.33
N LYS A 17 2.36 -18.58 11.09
CA LYS A 17 2.82 -17.35 10.46
C LYS A 17 1.76 -16.30 10.73
N THR A 18 2.03 -15.41 11.68
CA THR A 18 1.21 -14.24 11.93
C THR A 18 1.37 -13.39 10.68
N SER A 19 0.41 -13.50 9.77
CA SER A 19 0.38 -12.70 8.56
C SER A 19 0.38 -11.24 8.99
N ILE A 20 1.34 -10.49 8.46
CA ILE A 20 1.32 -9.03 8.53
C ILE A 20 0.00 -8.63 7.89
N SER A 21 -0.97 -8.16 8.70
CA SER A 21 -2.24 -7.68 8.20
C SER A 21 -2.00 -6.33 7.51
N THR A 22 -1.61 -6.36 6.25
CA THR A 22 -1.55 -5.16 5.40
C THR A 22 -2.95 -4.58 5.30
N THR A 23 -3.16 -3.36 5.81
CA THR A 23 -4.45 -2.70 5.66
C THR A 23 -4.66 -2.33 4.19
N PRO A 24 -5.90 -2.17 3.72
CA PRO A 24 -6.14 -1.65 2.37
C PRO A 24 -5.52 -0.29 2.10
N HIS A 25 -5.33 0.53 3.14
CA HIS A 25 -4.63 1.80 3.02
C HIS A 25 -3.14 1.59 2.74
N ASP A 26 -2.49 0.68 3.46
CA ASP A 26 -1.08 0.36 3.24
C ASP A 26 -0.86 -0.30 1.88
N SER A 27 -1.76 -1.19 1.46
CA SER A 27 -1.73 -1.80 0.13
C SER A 27 -1.81 -0.73 -0.95
N PHE A 28 -2.78 0.19 -0.87
CA PHE A 28 -2.93 1.27 -1.84
C PHE A 28 -1.72 2.20 -1.86
N PHE A 29 -1.16 2.53 -0.70
CA PHE A 29 0.08 3.30 -0.62
C PHE A 29 1.24 2.58 -1.33
N LYS A 30 1.41 1.27 -1.11
CA LYS A 30 2.46 0.48 -1.78
C LYS A 30 2.22 0.28 -3.27
N ASP A 31 0.98 0.13 -3.71
CA ASP A 31 0.64 -0.04 -5.13
C ASP A 31 1.02 1.18 -5.97
N VAL A 32 1.02 2.36 -5.35
CA VAL A 32 1.33 3.65 -5.98
C VAL A 32 2.79 4.04 -5.76
N PHE A 33 3.27 3.94 -4.53
CA PHE A 33 4.59 4.46 -4.13
C PHE A 33 5.64 3.36 -3.91
N GLY A 34 5.31 2.09 -4.11
CA GLY A 34 6.24 0.98 -3.93
C GLY A 34 7.31 0.86 -5.02
N PRO A 35 8.25 -0.09 -4.87
CA PRO A 35 9.33 -0.31 -5.82
C PRO A 35 8.84 -0.52 -7.26
N GLY A 36 9.60 0.01 -8.22
CA GLY A 36 9.27 -0.09 -9.65
C GLY A 36 8.22 0.90 -10.15
N LYS A 37 7.62 1.71 -9.28
CA LYS A 37 6.66 2.77 -9.66
C LYS A 37 7.34 4.11 -9.94
N GLY A 38 8.43 4.41 -9.22
CA GLY A 38 9.19 5.66 -9.37
C GLY A 38 8.51 6.89 -8.74
N HIS A 39 7.40 6.71 -8.01
CA HIS A 39 6.59 7.82 -7.49
C HIS A 39 6.99 8.28 -6.09
N LEU A 40 7.67 7.47 -5.27
CA LEU A 40 7.99 7.85 -3.88
C LEU A 40 8.77 9.18 -3.75
N PRO A 41 9.75 9.50 -4.60
CA PRO A 41 10.41 10.81 -4.58
C PRO A 41 9.47 12.00 -4.76
N SER A 42 8.27 11.82 -5.35
CA SER A 42 7.30 12.90 -5.52
C SER A 42 6.71 13.40 -4.20
N LEU A 43 6.95 12.73 -3.07
CA LEU A 43 6.51 13.18 -1.75
C LEU A 43 7.44 14.23 -1.12
N ILE A 44 8.69 14.35 -1.60
CA ILE A 44 9.69 15.28 -1.06
C ILE A 44 9.21 16.76 -1.07
N PRO A 45 8.55 17.27 -2.13
CA PRO A 45 7.99 18.64 -2.13
C PRO A 45 6.92 18.94 -1.07
N LEU A 46 6.33 17.90 -0.46
CA LEU A 46 5.37 18.02 0.63
C LEU A 46 6.05 18.16 2.00
N ILE A 47 7.32 17.76 2.12
CA ILE A 47 8.11 17.88 3.35
C ILE A 47 8.58 19.33 3.52
N ASP A 48 9.36 19.81 2.57
CA ASP A 48 9.94 21.15 2.55
C ASP A 48 10.26 21.53 1.10
N GLY A 49 9.65 22.62 0.63
CA GLY A 49 9.89 23.12 -0.73
C GLY A 49 11.33 23.61 -0.95
N SER A 50 11.98 24.15 0.08
CA SER A 50 13.37 24.61 0.02
C SER A 50 14.31 23.41 -0.17
N LEU A 51 14.16 22.37 0.64
CA LEU A 51 14.92 21.13 0.48
C LEU A 51 14.64 20.46 -0.88
N ALA A 52 13.38 20.36 -1.27
CA ALA A 52 12.99 19.74 -2.54
C ALA A 52 13.60 20.43 -3.76
N SER A 53 13.70 21.77 -3.75
CA SER A 53 14.26 22.54 -4.87
C SER A 53 15.75 22.28 -5.13
N ARG A 54 16.46 21.76 -4.12
CA ARG A 54 17.89 21.45 -4.18
C ARG A 54 18.17 20.01 -4.58
N ILE A 55 17.18 19.12 -4.43
CA ILE A 55 17.31 17.69 -4.70
C ILE A 55 16.83 17.41 -6.13
N GLU A 56 17.68 16.75 -6.93
CA GLU A 56 17.26 16.16 -8.19
C GLU A 56 16.41 14.89 -7.89
N LEU A 57 15.08 14.99 -7.92
CA LEU A 57 14.20 13.89 -7.49
C LEU A 57 14.40 12.58 -8.27
N SER A 58 14.81 12.66 -9.53
CA SER A 58 15.13 11.49 -10.38
C SER A 58 16.39 10.74 -9.97
N SER A 59 17.23 11.33 -9.12
CA SER A 59 18.43 10.68 -8.57
C SER A 59 18.15 9.80 -7.36
N LEU A 60 16.95 9.89 -6.77
CA LEU A 60 16.54 9.07 -5.63
C LEU A 60 16.19 7.66 -6.07
N GLU A 61 16.79 6.68 -5.40
CA GLU A 61 16.65 5.26 -5.71
C GLU A 61 16.00 4.51 -4.56
N TYR A 62 15.17 3.52 -4.86
CA TYR A 62 14.64 2.64 -3.81
C TYR A 62 15.77 1.91 -3.13
N LEU A 63 15.79 1.99 -1.79
CA LEU A 63 16.76 1.31 -0.98
C LEU A 63 16.17 -0.04 -0.54
N PRO A 64 16.83 -1.17 -0.86
CA PRO A 64 16.41 -2.47 -0.35
C PRO A 64 16.47 -2.46 1.18
N GLY A 65 15.32 -2.29 1.82
CA GLY A 65 15.18 -2.13 3.27
C GLY A 65 13.79 -2.45 3.80
N GLU A 66 12.83 -2.73 2.91
CA GLU A 66 11.49 -3.21 3.27
C GLU A 66 11.55 -4.47 4.14
N SER A 67 12.46 -5.40 3.83
CA SER A 67 12.65 -6.60 4.67
C SER A 67 13.10 -6.25 6.10
N ILE A 68 13.91 -5.21 6.28
CA ILE A 68 14.35 -4.76 7.61
C ILE A 68 13.17 -4.15 8.38
N ALA A 69 12.36 -3.34 7.71
CA ALA A 69 11.16 -2.76 8.31
C ALA A 69 10.11 -3.84 8.64
N GLU A 70 9.92 -4.83 7.77
CA GLU A 70 9.01 -5.96 7.98
C GLU A 70 9.50 -6.89 9.11
N ASP A 71 10.80 -7.19 9.15
CA ASP A 71 11.40 -7.98 10.22
C ASP A 71 11.29 -7.25 11.57
N LEU A 72 11.54 -5.94 11.57
CA LEU A 72 11.36 -5.11 12.75
C LEU A 72 9.89 -5.12 13.16
N ALA A 73 8.96 -4.77 12.26
CA ALA A 73 7.51 -4.81 12.48
C ALA A 73 7.06 -6.13 13.12
N ARG A 74 7.56 -7.26 12.62
CA ARG A 74 7.28 -8.60 13.16
C ARG A 74 7.86 -8.81 14.55
N SER A 75 9.12 -8.43 14.76
CA SER A 75 9.84 -8.65 16.02
C SER A 75 9.38 -7.74 17.16
N THR A 76 9.04 -6.48 16.86
CA THR A 76 8.58 -5.48 17.83
C THR A 76 7.06 -5.36 17.90
N ARG A 77 6.33 -6.14 17.09
CA ARG A 77 4.87 -6.03 16.90
C ARG A 77 4.44 -4.58 16.61
N SER A 78 5.28 -3.85 15.89
CA SER A 78 5.00 -2.48 15.49
C SER A 78 4.40 -2.47 14.09
N ASP A 79 3.52 -1.51 13.85
CA ASP A 79 2.95 -1.30 12.53
C ASP A 79 3.89 -0.45 11.66
N LEU A 80 5.06 -1.00 11.30
CA LEU A 80 5.99 -0.42 10.31
C LEU A 80 5.88 -1.10 8.94
N SER A 81 4.81 -1.88 8.75
CA SER A 81 4.66 -2.71 7.55
C SER A 81 4.51 -1.90 6.28
N ALA A 82 4.19 -0.60 6.38
CA ALA A 82 4.02 0.32 5.29
C ALA A 82 5.26 1.19 4.99
N SER A 83 6.39 0.92 5.65
CA SER A 83 7.65 1.65 5.43
C SER A 83 8.21 1.41 4.03
N LEU A 84 8.41 2.49 3.27
CA LEU A 84 9.12 2.50 2.00
C LEU A 84 10.37 3.37 2.11
N LEU A 85 11.46 2.96 1.48
CA LEU A 85 12.76 3.59 1.66
C LEU A 85 13.35 4.00 0.31
N ILE A 86 13.80 5.25 0.23
CA ILE A 86 14.62 5.76 -0.87
C ILE A 86 15.91 6.33 -0.32
N SER A 87 16.96 6.29 -1.13
CA SER A 87 18.26 6.85 -0.79
C SER A 87 19.01 7.31 -2.03
N ASN A 88 20.18 7.91 -1.79
CA ASN A 88 21.02 8.55 -2.81
C ASN A 88 20.31 9.77 -3.38
N ALA A 89 20.98 10.91 -3.41
CA ALA A 89 20.41 12.14 -3.94
C ALA A 89 21.53 12.97 -4.56
N ARG A 90 21.25 13.62 -5.67
CA ARG A 90 22.07 14.72 -6.14
C ARG A 90 21.49 16.02 -5.57
N ILE A 91 22.29 16.71 -4.77
CA ILE A 91 21.92 17.95 -4.09
C ILE A 91 22.82 19.07 -4.59
N ASP A 92 22.24 20.13 -5.15
CA ASP A 92 22.98 21.27 -5.74
C ASP A 92 24.06 20.83 -6.75
N GLY A 93 23.79 19.75 -7.50
CA GLY A 93 24.72 19.19 -8.49
C GLY A 93 25.78 18.24 -7.93
N GLY A 94 25.85 18.02 -6.62
CA GLY A 94 26.76 17.07 -5.98
C GLY A 94 26.07 15.80 -5.49
N ASP A 95 26.75 14.65 -5.61
CA ASP A 95 26.23 13.38 -5.09
C ASP A 95 26.28 13.35 -3.55
N ALA A 96 25.15 13.01 -2.94
CA ALA A 96 24.96 12.91 -1.51
C ALA A 96 24.23 11.62 -1.16
N ARG A 97 24.72 10.92 -0.14
CA ARG A 97 24.04 9.72 0.39
C ARG A 97 23.18 10.14 1.58
N ILE A 98 21.89 10.32 1.33
CA ILE A 98 20.84 10.55 2.31
C ILE A 98 19.73 9.53 2.09
N ALA A 99 19.09 9.05 3.16
CA ALA A 99 17.97 8.14 3.09
C ALA A 99 16.71 8.76 3.68
N PHE A 100 15.57 8.47 3.08
CA PHE A 100 14.25 8.82 3.60
C PHE A 100 13.48 7.53 3.89
N ILE A 101 12.85 7.47 5.06
CA ILE A 101 11.86 6.46 5.39
C ILE A 101 10.50 7.12 5.25
N PHE A 102 9.62 6.57 4.41
CA PHE A 102 8.23 6.99 4.33
C PHE A 102 7.36 5.93 4.99
N GLU A 103 6.86 6.23 6.18
CA GLU A 103 5.91 5.41 6.91
C GLU A 103 4.49 5.95 6.71
N HIS A 104 3.61 5.11 6.19
CA HIS A 104 2.21 5.47 5.95
C HIS A 104 1.32 5.16 7.17
N LYS A 105 0.42 6.10 7.51
CA LYS A 105 -0.55 5.96 8.60
C LYS A 105 -1.93 6.54 8.23
N SER A 106 -2.95 5.71 8.37
CA SER A 106 -4.37 6.08 8.20
C SER A 106 -5.12 6.27 9.53
N PHE A 107 -4.43 6.12 10.66
CA PHE A 107 -4.93 6.31 12.03
C PHE A 107 -3.81 6.76 12.96
N LEU A 108 -4.13 7.30 14.14
CA LEU A 108 -3.13 7.73 15.11
C LEU A 108 -2.37 6.52 15.69
N PRO A 109 -1.05 6.40 15.46
CA PRO A 109 -0.26 5.35 16.08
C PRO A 109 0.00 5.66 17.56
N HIS A 110 0.05 4.63 18.40
CA HIS A 110 0.29 4.81 19.85
C HIS A 110 1.72 5.27 20.16
N HIS A 111 2.73 4.73 19.46
CA HIS A 111 4.15 5.00 19.75
C HIS A 111 4.99 5.10 18.47
N ILE A 112 4.68 5.99 17.54
CA ILE A 112 5.38 6.03 16.22
C ILE A 112 6.89 6.31 16.31
N HIS A 113 7.32 7.08 17.31
CA HIS A 113 8.72 7.46 17.47
C HIS A 113 9.65 6.27 17.74
N ILE A 114 9.23 5.30 18.56
CA ILE A 114 10.09 4.19 19.01
C ILE A 114 10.41 3.21 17.86
N PRO A 115 9.41 2.72 17.08
CA PRO A 115 9.67 1.90 15.90
C PRO A 115 10.50 2.65 14.85
N LEU A 116 10.21 3.93 14.59
CA LEU A 116 11.01 4.71 13.63
C LEU A 116 12.46 4.87 14.08
N LEU A 117 12.72 5.15 15.38
CA LEU A 117 14.08 5.17 15.92
C LEU A 117 14.78 3.82 15.73
N SER A 118 14.06 2.73 15.98
CA SER A 118 14.59 1.37 15.81
C SER A 118 14.95 1.09 14.35
N LEU A 119 14.13 1.54 13.40
CA LEU A 119 14.40 1.39 11.97
C LEU A 119 15.59 2.26 11.53
N VAL A 120 15.66 3.52 11.97
CA VAL A 120 16.81 4.41 11.75
C VAL A 120 18.10 3.74 12.26
N SER A 121 18.10 3.26 13.51
CA SER A 121 19.23 2.56 14.12
C SER A 121 19.64 1.31 13.33
N ALA A 122 18.67 0.53 12.84
CA ALA A 122 18.92 -0.65 12.03
C ALA A 122 19.59 -0.32 10.68
N LEU A 123 19.17 0.78 10.02
CA LEU A 123 19.77 1.24 8.76
C LEU A 123 21.21 1.75 8.96
N LEU A 124 21.44 2.54 10.01
CA LEU A 124 22.79 3.02 10.37
C LEU A 124 23.71 1.82 10.70
N SER A 125 23.21 0.86 11.47
CA SER A 125 23.94 -0.35 11.82
C SER A 125 24.25 -1.22 10.60
N ARG A 126 23.32 -1.31 9.64
CA ARG A 126 23.55 -2.00 8.37
C ARG A 126 24.71 -1.38 7.61
N ASP A 127 24.77 -0.06 7.52
CA ASP A 127 25.87 0.63 6.84
C ASP A 127 27.23 0.30 7.48
N LEU A 128 27.31 0.31 8.81
CA LEU A 128 28.52 -0.08 9.53
C LEU A 128 28.92 -1.54 9.26
N ARG A 129 27.95 -2.47 9.28
CA ARG A 129 28.21 -3.89 8.97
C ARG A 129 28.73 -4.10 7.55
N GLU A 130 28.28 -3.28 6.60
CA GLU A 130 28.70 -3.32 5.21
C GLU A 130 30.00 -2.51 4.96
N GLY A 131 30.66 -2.02 6.02
CA GLY A 131 31.91 -1.25 5.91
C GLY A 131 31.73 0.16 5.32
N ARG A 132 30.49 0.67 5.28
CA ARG A 132 30.15 2.00 4.74
C ARG A 132 30.05 3.02 5.87
N LYS A 133 30.29 4.29 5.52
CA LYS A 133 29.95 5.41 6.41
C LYS A 133 28.43 5.44 6.64
N PRO A 134 27.93 5.61 7.88
CA PRO A 134 26.49 5.72 8.14
C PRO A 134 25.85 6.86 7.35
N CYS A 135 24.81 6.51 6.59
CA CYS A 135 23.97 7.44 5.84
C CYS A 135 23.00 8.17 6.79
N PRO A 136 22.90 9.52 6.75
CA PRO A 136 21.81 10.23 7.40
C PRO A 136 20.45 9.68 6.96
N VAL A 137 19.54 9.50 7.91
CA VAL A 137 18.19 8.96 7.67
C VAL A 137 17.15 9.95 8.18
N ILE A 138 16.22 10.36 7.31
CA ILE A 138 15.09 11.23 7.64
C ILE A 138 13.81 10.39 7.70
N PRO A 139 13.23 10.16 8.89
CA PRO A 139 11.93 9.51 9.00
C PRO A 139 10.80 10.50 8.69
N VAL A 140 9.94 10.10 7.77
CA VAL A 140 8.78 10.85 7.27
C VAL A 140 7.53 10.02 7.51
N VAL A 141 6.52 10.62 8.14
CA VAL A 141 5.20 10.01 8.30
C VAL A 141 4.24 10.65 7.30
N LEU A 142 3.68 9.85 6.39
CA LEU A 142 2.55 10.24 5.56
C LEU A 142 1.26 9.89 6.29
N TYR A 143 0.51 10.90 6.71
CA TYR A 143 -0.71 10.76 7.50
C TYR A 143 -1.94 11.26 6.74
N HIS A 144 -3.01 10.46 6.76
CA HIS A 144 -4.30 10.86 6.19
C HIS A 144 -5.50 10.44 7.04
N GLY A 145 -5.29 10.13 8.32
CA GLY A 145 -6.35 9.59 9.18
C GLY A 145 -7.48 10.56 9.50
N ARG A 146 -8.61 10.00 9.97
CA ARG A 146 -9.82 10.78 10.29
C ARG A 146 -9.64 11.71 11.49
N ALA A 147 -8.81 11.32 12.46
CA ALA A 147 -8.54 12.13 13.64
C ALA A 147 -7.47 13.19 13.32
N PRO A 148 -7.49 14.37 13.95
CA PRO A 148 -6.37 15.30 13.85
C PRO A 148 -5.07 14.66 14.36
N TRP A 149 -3.94 15.00 13.74
CA TRP A 149 -2.63 14.58 14.26
C TRP A 149 -2.29 15.32 15.56
N THR A 150 -2.25 14.59 16.68
CA THR A 150 -1.98 15.15 18.02
C THR A 150 -0.68 14.65 18.66
N LEU A 151 0.10 13.82 17.95
CA LEU A 151 1.34 13.28 18.51
C LEU A 151 2.44 14.35 18.52
N PRO A 152 3.32 14.34 19.53
CA PRO A 152 4.43 15.28 19.61
C PRO A 152 5.35 15.21 18.40
N ALA A 153 6.06 16.31 18.14
CA ALA A 153 6.98 16.40 17.01
C ALA A 153 8.30 15.69 17.32
N ARG A 154 8.72 15.66 18.59
CA ARG A 154 10.00 15.08 19.00
C ARG A 154 9.82 13.86 19.89
N LEU A 155 10.77 12.91 19.81
CA LEU A 155 10.77 11.75 20.71
C LEU A 155 10.86 12.18 22.17
N SER A 156 11.67 13.18 22.51
CA SER A 156 11.79 13.68 23.89
C SER A 156 10.47 14.19 24.46
N GLU A 157 9.63 14.82 23.63
CA GLU A 157 8.29 15.28 24.01
C GLU A 157 7.33 14.11 24.20
N ALA A 158 7.43 13.08 23.35
CA ALA A 158 6.61 11.87 23.45
C ALA A 158 6.90 11.01 24.69
N LEU A 159 8.06 11.20 25.34
CA LEU A 159 8.44 10.51 26.57
C LEU A 159 8.06 11.27 27.85
N ASP A 160 7.50 12.48 27.74
CA ASP A 160 7.09 13.33 28.88
C ASP A 160 8.22 13.54 29.91
N LEU A 161 9.42 13.87 29.40
CA LEU A 161 10.62 14.02 30.23
C LEU A 161 10.87 15.46 30.64
N SER A 162 11.58 15.64 31.77
CA SER A 162 11.96 16.98 32.23
C SER A 162 12.91 17.66 31.22
N PRO A 163 12.82 18.99 31.03
CA PRO A 163 13.65 19.71 30.04
C PRO A 163 15.15 19.52 30.23
N GLU A 164 15.61 19.27 31.45
CA GLU A 164 17.02 19.03 31.76
C GLU A 164 17.55 17.70 31.18
N LEU A 165 16.67 16.74 30.92
CA LEU A 165 17.03 15.44 30.33
C LEU A 165 17.01 15.46 28.81
N ALA A 166 16.24 16.36 28.18
CA ALA A 166 16.08 16.40 26.72
C ALA A 166 17.42 16.45 25.94
N PRO A 167 18.44 17.26 26.33
CA PRO A 167 19.71 17.29 25.60
C PRO A 167 20.57 16.02 25.71
N ARG A 168 20.21 15.07 26.58
CA ARG A 168 20.98 13.84 26.85
C ARG A 168 20.43 12.62 26.12
N LEU A 169 19.27 12.74 25.48
CA LEU A 169 18.61 11.62 24.81
C LEU A 169 19.02 11.56 23.34
N PRO A 170 19.07 10.35 22.76
CA PRO A 170 18.92 10.19 21.32
C PRO A 170 17.52 10.71 20.95
N ASP A 171 17.46 11.89 20.36
CA ASP A 171 16.22 12.58 20.00
C ASP A 171 16.20 12.91 18.51
N PHE A 172 15.01 12.94 17.92
CA PHE A 172 14.79 13.32 16.54
C PHE A 172 13.40 13.93 16.38
N GLU A 173 13.26 14.75 15.36
CA GLU A 173 11.99 15.35 14.98
C GLU A 173 11.32 14.50 13.89
N LEU A 174 10.03 14.21 14.08
CA LEU A 174 9.20 13.58 13.08
C LEU A 174 8.90 14.57 11.97
N THR A 175 9.33 14.23 10.75
CA THR A 175 8.85 14.91 9.56
C THR A 175 7.44 14.40 9.25
N LEU A 176 6.43 15.27 9.27
CA LEU A 176 5.03 14.90 9.06
C LEU A 176 4.47 15.49 7.77
N ILE A 177 3.97 14.63 6.90
CA ILE A 177 3.09 15.00 5.78
C ILE A 177 1.65 14.65 6.20
N ASP A 178 0.92 15.61 6.76
CA ASP A 178 -0.50 15.45 7.13
C ASP A 178 -1.38 15.98 6.00
N LEU A 179 -2.04 15.09 5.25
CA LEU A 179 -2.84 15.44 4.07
C LEU A 179 -4.00 16.39 4.39
N SER A 180 -4.48 16.41 5.64
CA SER A 180 -5.53 17.36 6.05
C SER A 180 -5.05 18.82 6.05
N ARG A 181 -3.74 19.06 6.09
CA ARG A 181 -3.11 20.39 6.10
C ARG A 181 -2.88 20.97 4.71
N PHE A 182 -3.07 20.18 3.65
CA PHE A 182 -2.90 20.63 2.28
C PHE A 182 -4.27 20.83 1.64
N SER A 183 -4.50 21.97 0.98
CA SER A 183 -5.65 22.11 0.07
C SER A 183 -5.44 21.26 -1.19
N ASP A 184 -6.51 21.01 -1.94
CA ASP A 184 -6.42 20.24 -3.19
C ASP A 184 -5.59 21.00 -4.23
N GLU A 185 -5.66 22.33 -4.22
CA GLU A 185 -4.86 23.23 -5.06
C GLU A 185 -3.37 23.10 -4.73
N THR A 186 -3.00 23.14 -3.44
CA THR A 186 -1.61 22.97 -3.03
C THR A 186 -1.07 21.59 -3.40
N LEU A 187 -1.88 20.53 -3.30
CA LEU A 187 -1.47 19.19 -3.77
C LEU A 187 -1.22 19.18 -5.28
N LYS A 188 -2.10 19.80 -6.09
CA LYS A 188 -1.93 19.92 -7.54
C LYS A 188 -0.67 20.72 -7.92
N GLU A 189 -0.36 21.76 -7.17
CA GLU A 189 0.84 22.58 -7.38
C GLU A 189 2.14 21.81 -7.06
N LYS A 190 2.12 20.99 -6.00
CA LYS A 190 3.32 20.30 -5.50
C LYS A 190 3.57 18.94 -6.15
N ILE A 191 2.53 18.26 -6.63
CA ILE A 191 2.63 16.89 -7.16
C ILE A 191 2.37 16.91 -8.66
N ALA A 192 3.45 16.78 -9.44
CA ALA A 192 3.40 16.89 -10.89
C ALA A 192 2.77 15.66 -11.58
N HIS A 193 3.01 14.46 -11.07
CA HIS A 193 2.57 13.23 -11.74
C HIS A 193 1.11 12.87 -11.39
N PRO A 194 0.25 12.51 -12.35
CA PRO A 194 -1.17 12.22 -12.09
C PRO A 194 -1.42 11.08 -11.10
N GLU A 195 -0.67 9.98 -11.18
CA GLU A 195 -0.84 8.82 -10.28
C GLU A 195 -0.70 9.20 -8.79
N PRO A 196 0.45 9.74 -8.32
CA PRO A 196 0.58 10.13 -6.93
C PRO A 196 -0.38 11.26 -6.53
N LEU A 197 -0.66 12.23 -7.41
CA LEU A 197 -1.59 13.32 -7.10
C LEU A 197 -3.01 12.79 -6.82
N VAL A 198 -3.52 11.94 -7.71
CA VAL A 198 -4.84 11.32 -7.53
C VAL A 198 -4.86 10.45 -6.29
N SER A 199 -3.84 9.62 -6.07
CA SER A 199 -3.79 8.74 -4.91
C SER A 199 -3.79 9.52 -3.60
N LEU A 200 -3.03 10.61 -3.49
CA LEU A 200 -3.03 11.46 -2.30
C LEU A 200 -4.37 12.17 -2.11
N SER A 201 -4.99 12.67 -3.18
CA SER A 201 -6.34 13.27 -3.10
C SER A 201 -7.37 12.25 -2.63
N VAL A 202 -7.36 11.03 -3.16
CA VAL A 202 -8.31 9.98 -2.74
C VAL A 202 -8.04 9.57 -1.29
N MET A 203 -6.77 9.39 -0.87
CA MET A 203 -6.43 9.12 0.54
C MET A 203 -6.97 10.21 1.47
N LYS A 204 -6.82 11.48 1.10
CA LYS A 204 -7.31 12.62 1.87
C LYS A 204 -8.82 12.60 2.05
N HIS A 205 -9.58 12.28 0.99
CA HIS A 205 -11.05 12.29 1.00
C HIS A 205 -11.69 10.93 1.34
N ILE A 206 -10.91 9.87 1.59
CA ILE A 206 -11.44 8.50 1.70
C ILE A 206 -12.46 8.31 2.84
N PHE A 207 -12.43 9.18 3.86
CA PHE A 207 -13.36 9.10 4.99
C PHE A 207 -14.69 9.83 4.75
N GLU A 208 -14.85 10.55 3.63
CA GLU A 208 -16.10 11.18 3.20
C GLU A 208 -17.08 10.17 2.58
N PRO A 209 -18.37 10.50 2.40
CA PRO A 209 -19.30 9.62 1.67
C PRO A 209 -18.79 9.22 0.28
N PRO A 210 -19.12 8.01 -0.22
CA PRO A 210 -18.66 7.53 -1.52
C PRO A 210 -18.87 8.52 -2.67
N GLU A 211 -20.00 9.21 -2.68
CA GLU A 211 -20.35 10.20 -3.70
C GLU A 211 -19.37 11.38 -3.70
N SER A 212 -18.94 11.82 -2.52
CA SER A 212 -17.99 12.92 -2.39
C SER A 212 -16.63 12.52 -2.96
N VAL A 213 -16.05 11.44 -2.44
CA VAL A 213 -14.71 10.97 -2.87
C VAL A 213 -14.67 10.61 -4.35
N LEU A 214 -15.71 9.95 -4.88
CA LEU A 214 -15.80 9.63 -6.31
C LEU A 214 -15.98 10.89 -7.16
N GLY A 215 -16.77 11.86 -6.71
CA GLY A 215 -16.91 13.15 -7.39
C GLY A 215 -15.59 13.92 -7.45
N HIS A 216 -14.84 13.99 -6.34
CA HIS A 216 -13.51 14.58 -6.30
C HIS A 216 -12.55 13.87 -7.26
N PHE A 217 -12.55 12.54 -7.21
CA PHE A 217 -11.73 11.69 -8.07
C PHE A 217 -12.01 11.95 -9.56
N VAL A 218 -13.28 11.91 -9.99
CA VAL A 218 -13.68 12.12 -11.39
C VAL A 218 -13.28 13.52 -11.88
N ARG A 219 -13.58 14.56 -11.10
CA ARG A 219 -13.22 15.94 -11.47
C ARG A 219 -11.70 16.11 -11.60
N LEU A 220 -10.93 15.46 -10.72
CA LEU A 220 -9.47 15.53 -10.74
C LEU A 220 -8.90 14.84 -12.00
N ILE A 221 -9.30 13.60 -12.31
CA ILE A 221 -8.80 12.92 -13.52
C ILE A 221 -9.23 13.64 -14.80
N LYS A 222 -10.41 14.27 -14.83
CA LYS A 222 -10.84 15.12 -15.95
C LYS A 222 -9.92 16.32 -16.11
N THR A 223 -9.60 17.00 -15.01
CA THR A 223 -8.72 18.17 -15.01
C THR A 223 -7.31 17.80 -15.48
N LEU A 224 -6.78 16.66 -15.03
CA LEU A 224 -5.44 16.20 -15.38
C LEU A 224 -5.34 15.64 -16.80
N SER A 225 -6.43 15.08 -17.33
CA SER A 225 -6.50 14.47 -18.66
C SER A 225 -5.27 13.58 -18.99
N PRO A 226 -4.95 12.59 -18.14
CA PRO A 226 -3.76 11.75 -18.35
C PRO A 226 -3.89 10.87 -19.61
N SER A 227 -2.77 10.32 -20.08
CA SER A 227 -2.78 9.34 -21.17
C SER A 227 -3.65 8.13 -20.82
N ARG A 228 -4.18 7.43 -21.83
CA ARG A 228 -5.10 6.28 -21.66
C ARG A 228 -4.54 5.21 -20.71
N ASP A 229 -3.25 4.88 -20.83
CA ASP A 229 -2.62 3.84 -20.00
C ASP A 229 -2.47 4.28 -18.54
N ILE A 230 -2.13 5.55 -18.30
CA ILE A 230 -2.06 6.13 -16.95
C ILE A 230 -3.46 6.19 -16.35
N LEU A 231 -4.44 6.67 -17.13
CA LEU A 231 -5.83 6.79 -16.74
C LEU A 231 -6.41 5.45 -16.29
N LYS A 232 -6.16 4.38 -17.08
CA LYS A 232 -6.58 3.02 -16.74
C LYS A 232 -6.02 2.58 -15.39
N ARG A 233 -4.69 2.67 -15.20
CA ARG A 233 -4.07 2.29 -13.92
C ARG A 233 -4.60 3.08 -12.73
N ILE A 234 -4.80 4.39 -12.90
CA ILE A 234 -5.40 5.25 -11.87
C ILE A 234 -6.80 4.75 -11.51
N VAL A 235 -7.66 4.52 -12.51
CA VAL A 235 -9.04 4.05 -12.30
C VAL A 235 -9.06 2.70 -11.61
N ASP A 236 -8.31 1.72 -12.11
CA ASP A 236 -8.26 0.36 -11.56
C ASP A 236 -7.84 0.37 -10.09
N THR A 237 -6.69 1.01 -9.81
CA THR A 237 -6.09 1.02 -8.47
C THR A 237 -6.97 1.80 -7.49
N THR A 238 -7.53 2.94 -7.93
CA THR A 238 -8.35 3.81 -7.08
C THR A 238 -9.72 3.21 -6.78
N LEU A 239 -10.41 2.66 -7.78
CA LEU A 239 -11.72 2.04 -7.57
C LEU A 239 -11.59 0.81 -6.68
N HIS A 240 -10.57 -0.02 -6.89
CA HIS A 240 -10.32 -1.17 -6.01
C HIS A 240 -10.13 -0.72 -4.57
N TYR A 241 -9.29 0.31 -4.34
CA TYR A 241 -9.08 0.87 -3.01
C TYR A 241 -10.37 1.42 -2.38
N ILE A 242 -11.13 2.25 -3.10
CA ILE A 242 -12.39 2.81 -2.60
C ILE A 242 -13.39 1.70 -2.27
N SER A 243 -13.58 0.72 -3.16
CA SER A 243 -14.47 -0.43 -2.91
C SER A 243 -14.04 -1.24 -1.69
N TYR A 244 -12.74 -1.44 -1.50
CA TYR A 244 -12.24 -2.20 -0.36
C TYR A 244 -12.38 -1.42 0.96
N VAL A 245 -12.18 -0.11 0.98
CA VAL A 245 -12.35 0.69 2.22
C VAL A 245 -13.84 0.90 2.53
N LYS A 246 -14.68 1.09 1.51
CA LYS A 246 -16.13 1.30 1.63
C LYS A 246 -16.92 -0.01 1.73
N LYS A 247 -16.44 -1.00 2.50
CA LYS A 247 -17.06 -2.35 2.60
C LYS A 247 -18.55 -2.37 2.97
N SER A 248 -19.06 -1.30 3.56
CA SER A 248 -20.49 -1.15 3.87
C SER A 248 -21.36 -0.93 2.62
N HIS A 249 -20.76 -0.67 1.46
CA HIS A 249 -21.42 -0.51 0.17
C HIS A 249 -21.05 -1.69 -0.73
N HIS A 250 -22.02 -2.14 -1.52
CA HIS A 250 -21.74 -3.20 -2.48
C HIS A 250 -20.82 -2.66 -3.59
N PRO A 251 -19.81 -3.39 -4.10
CA PRO A 251 -18.91 -2.89 -5.15
C PRO A 251 -19.63 -2.38 -6.40
N GLN A 252 -20.80 -2.96 -6.73
CA GLN A 252 -21.63 -2.48 -7.85
C GLN A 252 -22.27 -1.10 -7.58
N GLU A 253 -22.57 -0.76 -6.34
CA GLU A 253 -23.07 0.59 -5.98
C GLU A 253 -21.97 1.62 -6.21
N ILE A 254 -20.74 1.33 -5.75
CA ILE A 254 -19.56 2.18 -6.00
C ILE A 254 -19.32 2.38 -7.49
N ARG A 255 -19.37 1.30 -8.28
CA ARG A 255 -19.25 1.38 -9.75
C ARG A 255 -20.38 2.22 -10.37
N THR A 256 -21.61 2.06 -9.90
CA THR A 256 -22.77 2.83 -10.40
C THR A 256 -22.60 4.32 -10.14
N ILE A 257 -22.25 4.71 -8.91
CA ILE A 257 -21.98 6.10 -8.54
C ILE A 257 -20.86 6.66 -9.42
N PHE A 258 -19.76 5.92 -9.58
CA PHE A 258 -18.64 6.33 -10.42
C PHE A 258 -19.07 6.56 -11.88
N THR A 259 -19.78 5.60 -12.49
CA THR A 259 -20.26 5.76 -13.88
C THR A 259 -21.25 6.91 -14.05
N THR A 260 -22.02 7.24 -13.01
CA THR A 260 -22.94 8.38 -13.02
C THR A 260 -22.16 9.69 -13.10
N PHE A 261 -21.16 9.88 -12.23
CA PHE A 261 -20.28 11.05 -12.28
C PHE A 261 -19.52 11.16 -13.60
N LEU A 262 -19.03 10.04 -14.15
CA LEU A 262 -18.36 10.05 -15.45
C LEU A 262 -19.29 10.53 -16.57
N ALA A 263 -20.56 10.13 -16.55
CA ALA A 263 -21.56 10.57 -17.52
C ALA A 263 -21.88 12.07 -17.37
N GLU A 264 -22.10 12.55 -16.15
CA GLU A 264 -22.34 13.96 -15.82
C GLU A 264 -21.17 14.84 -16.27
N GLU A 265 -19.95 14.39 -16.03
CA GLU A 265 -18.71 15.07 -16.41
C GLU A 265 -18.31 14.83 -17.88
N LYS A 266 -19.11 14.08 -18.64
CA LYS A 266 -18.92 13.76 -20.07
C LYS A 266 -17.58 13.07 -20.38
N MET A 267 -17.10 12.22 -19.48
CA MET A 267 -15.84 11.46 -19.62
C MET A 267 -16.03 10.17 -20.43
N THR A 268 -16.32 10.30 -21.72
CA THR A 268 -16.60 9.17 -22.63
C THR A 268 -15.47 8.13 -22.68
N THR A 269 -14.20 8.58 -22.72
CA THR A 269 -13.04 7.67 -22.75
C THR A 269 -12.95 6.76 -21.52
N VAL A 270 -13.28 7.26 -20.33
CA VAL A 270 -13.28 6.44 -19.11
C VAL A 270 -14.47 5.48 -19.10
N LEU A 271 -15.65 5.94 -19.54
CA LEU A 271 -16.81 5.07 -19.69
C LEU A 271 -16.53 3.92 -20.65
N ASP A 272 -15.84 4.18 -21.75
CA ASP A 272 -15.47 3.15 -22.72
C ASP A 272 -14.44 2.17 -22.14
N LEU A 273 -13.46 2.65 -21.35
CA LEU A 273 -12.53 1.78 -20.62
C LEU A 273 -13.27 0.80 -19.68
N ILE A 274 -14.20 1.30 -18.86
CA ILE A 274 -14.97 0.46 -17.93
C ILE A 274 -15.85 -0.54 -18.68
N LYS A 275 -16.46 -0.13 -19.80
CA LYS A 275 -17.27 -1.04 -20.63
C LYS A 275 -16.42 -2.13 -21.25
N GLU A 276 -15.25 -1.79 -21.80
CA GLU A 276 -14.31 -2.75 -22.37
C GLU A 276 -13.89 -3.79 -21.33
N GLU A 277 -13.54 -3.34 -20.12
CA GLU A 277 -13.23 -4.24 -19.00
C GLU A 277 -14.40 -5.13 -18.60
N GLY A 278 -15.61 -4.57 -18.48
CA GLY A 278 -16.80 -5.37 -18.17
C GLY A 278 -17.11 -6.43 -19.22
N ILE A 279 -16.86 -6.13 -20.51
CA ILE A 279 -16.99 -7.12 -21.59
C ILE A 279 -15.92 -8.21 -21.43
N GLN A 280 -14.67 -7.85 -21.16
CA GLN A 280 -13.60 -8.83 -20.97
C GLN A 280 -13.85 -9.71 -19.74
N GLU A 281 -14.29 -9.13 -18.61
CA GLU A 281 -14.71 -9.87 -17.41
C GLU A 281 -15.85 -10.84 -17.75
N GLY A 282 -16.88 -10.39 -18.49
CA GLY A 282 -18.00 -11.24 -18.91
C GLY A 282 -17.60 -12.40 -19.82
N ILE A 283 -16.70 -12.16 -20.78
CA ILE A 283 -16.14 -13.21 -21.65
C ILE A 283 -15.37 -14.23 -20.79
N GLN A 284 -14.57 -13.76 -19.83
CA GLN A 284 -13.78 -14.62 -18.96
C GLN A 284 -14.68 -15.46 -18.04
N MET A 285 -15.71 -14.85 -17.44
CA MET A 285 -16.70 -15.58 -16.63
C MET A 285 -17.44 -16.63 -17.46
N GLY A 286 -17.87 -16.31 -18.68
CA GLY A 286 -18.51 -17.28 -19.57
C GLY A 286 -17.59 -18.46 -19.93
N ARG A 287 -16.28 -18.20 -20.10
CA ARG A 287 -15.28 -19.26 -20.30
C ARG A 287 -15.10 -20.11 -19.05
N ASP A 288 -14.95 -19.49 -17.88
CA ASP A 288 -14.78 -20.19 -16.61
C ASP A 288 -16.03 -21.02 -16.24
N GLU A 289 -17.23 -20.53 -16.53
CA GLU A 289 -18.48 -21.29 -16.40
C GLU A 289 -18.52 -22.49 -17.34
N ALA A 290 -18.10 -22.33 -18.61
CA ALA A 290 -18.03 -23.43 -19.56
C ALA A 290 -17.03 -24.50 -19.11
N ILE A 291 -15.84 -24.10 -18.63
CA ILE A 291 -14.85 -24.99 -18.02
C ILE A 291 -15.47 -25.74 -16.84
N THR A 292 -16.13 -25.02 -15.92
CA THR A 292 -16.73 -25.59 -14.72
C THR A 292 -17.82 -26.60 -15.06
N ARG A 293 -18.71 -26.30 -16.03
CA ARG A 293 -19.75 -27.23 -16.49
C ARG A 293 -19.15 -28.49 -17.12
N LEU A 294 -18.09 -28.36 -17.92
CA LEU A 294 -17.41 -29.53 -18.50
C LEU A 294 -16.72 -30.37 -17.43
N LEU A 295 -16.06 -29.75 -16.45
CA LEU A 295 -15.47 -30.45 -15.30
C LEU A 295 -16.52 -31.18 -14.46
N GLN A 296 -17.74 -30.65 -14.35
CA GLN A 296 -18.81 -31.23 -13.53
C GLN A 296 -19.65 -32.29 -14.25
N HIS A 297 -19.85 -32.15 -15.56
CA HIS A 297 -20.86 -32.91 -16.31
C HIS A 297 -20.30 -33.70 -17.51
N SER A 298 -18.99 -33.71 -17.73
CA SER A 298 -18.36 -34.52 -18.78
C SER A 298 -17.28 -35.45 -18.22
N SER A 299 -16.95 -36.51 -18.95
CA SER A 299 -15.83 -37.42 -18.67
C SER A 299 -14.49 -36.92 -19.24
N LEU A 300 -14.42 -35.65 -19.63
CA LEU A 300 -13.24 -35.06 -20.25
C LEU A 300 -12.19 -34.73 -19.20
N SER A 301 -10.93 -35.07 -19.50
CA SER A 301 -9.78 -34.64 -18.70
C SER A 301 -9.56 -33.12 -18.80
N PRO A 302 -8.91 -32.49 -17.80
CA PRO A 302 -8.52 -31.08 -17.86
C PRO A 302 -7.76 -30.71 -19.15
N GLN A 303 -6.92 -31.60 -19.67
CA GLN A 303 -6.18 -31.44 -20.92
C GLN A 303 -7.12 -31.40 -22.14
N GLN A 304 -8.13 -32.26 -22.18
CA GLN A 304 -9.13 -32.26 -23.26
C GLN A 304 -10.01 -31.00 -23.19
N ILE A 305 -10.41 -30.57 -22.00
CA ILE A 305 -11.19 -29.33 -21.81
C ILE A 305 -10.38 -28.11 -22.28
N ALA A 306 -9.10 -28.03 -21.89
CA ALA A 306 -8.19 -26.96 -22.33
C ALA A 306 -8.07 -26.91 -23.85
N SER A 307 -7.90 -28.07 -24.49
CA SER A 307 -7.82 -28.18 -25.95
C SER A 307 -9.13 -27.83 -26.66
N ILE A 308 -10.28 -28.28 -26.15
CA ILE A 308 -11.60 -28.06 -26.78
C ILE A 308 -12.01 -26.60 -26.71
N LEU A 309 -11.79 -25.96 -25.57
CA LEU A 309 -12.13 -24.55 -25.35
C LEU A 309 -11.02 -23.60 -25.83
N ASN A 310 -9.87 -24.13 -26.26
CA ASN A 310 -8.67 -23.37 -26.60
C ASN A 310 -8.28 -22.38 -25.50
N VAL A 311 -8.19 -22.88 -24.26
CA VAL A 311 -7.86 -22.12 -23.05
C VAL A 311 -6.60 -22.70 -22.41
N ASP A 312 -5.94 -21.90 -21.57
CA ASP A 312 -4.75 -22.34 -20.86
C ASP A 312 -5.07 -23.48 -19.87
N LEU A 313 -4.28 -24.56 -19.94
CA LEU A 313 -4.43 -25.72 -19.07
C LEU A 313 -4.31 -25.35 -17.58
N SER A 314 -3.44 -24.39 -17.23
CA SER A 314 -3.27 -23.93 -15.85
C SER A 314 -4.58 -23.36 -15.27
N ARG A 315 -5.37 -22.66 -16.09
CA ARG A 315 -6.67 -22.13 -15.66
C ARG A 315 -7.67 -23.24 -15.39
N VAL A 316 -7.75 -24.24 -16.28
CA VAL A 316 -8.62 -25.41 -16.10
C VAL A 316 -8.27 -26.18 -14.83
N LEU A 317 -6.98 -26.40 -14.58
CA LEU A 317 -6.49 -27.07 -13.37
C LEU A 317 -6.81 -26.27 -12.09
N SER A 318 -6.69 -24.94 -12.12
CA SER A 318 -7.03 -24.08 -10.98
C SER A 318 -8.52 -24.19 -10.58
N LEU A 319 -9.42 -24.29 -11.57
CA LEU A 319 -10.86 -24.44 -11.35
C LEU A 319 -11.22 -25.86 -10.91
N ALA A 320 -10.53 -26.89 -11.41
CA ALA A 320 -10.71 -28.27 -10.97
C ALA A 320 -10.38 -28.45 -9.48
N ASN A 321 -9.23 -27.94 -9.04
CA ASN A 321 -8.80 -28.02 -7.63
C ASN A 321 -9.74 -27.26 -6.68
N SER A 322 -10.34 -26.17 -7.17
CA SER A 322 -11.33 -25.39 -6.41
C SER A 322 -12.64 -26.18 -6.23
N ASN A 323 -13.05 -26.97 -7.21
CA ASN A 323 -14.25 -27.82 -7.15
C ASN A 323 -14.07 -29.03 -6.22
N ASP A 324 -12.88 -29.64 -6.16
CA ASP A 324 -12.62 -30.78 -5.27
C ASP A 324 -12.63 -30.37 -3.79
N SER A 325 -12.13 -29.17 -3.47
CA SER A 325 -12.20 -28.62 -2.10
C SER A 325 -13.63 -28.39 -1.58
N VAL A 326 -14.60 -28.22 -2.50
CA VAL A 326 -16.04 -28.08 -2.17
C VAL A 326 -16.72 -29.46 -2.06
N ARG A 327 -16.21 -30.50 -2.73
CA ARG A 327 -16.73 -31.87 -2.62
C ARG A 327 -16.35 -32.56 -1.32
N ASP A 328 -15.15 -32.29 -0.79
CA ASP A 328 -14.66 -32.90 0.47
C ASP A 328 -15.24 -32.25 1.75
N GLY A 329 -16.09 -31.21 1.61
CA GLY A 329 -16.72 -30.49 2.71
C GLY A 329 -18.12 -30.95 3.12
N LYS A 330 -18.60 -32.14 2.71
CA LYS A 330 -19.93 -32.64 3.14
C LYS A 330 -19.87 -33.32 4.52
N THR A 331 -20.47 -32.61 5.48
CA THR A 331 -21.09 -33.01 6.76
C THR A 331 -21.14 -34.51 7.14
N PRO A 332 -20.83 -34.88 8.40
CA PRO A 332 -21.17 -36.20 8.93
C PRO A 332 -22.70 -36.30 9.13
N GLU A 333 -23.34 -37.26 8.49
CA GLU A 333 -24.70 -37.72 8.78
C GLU A 333 -24.68 -38.77 9.91
N PRO A 334 -25.81 -38.98 10.59
CA PRO A 334 -26.39 -38.18 11.68
C PRO A 334 -25.84 -38.53 13.07
#